data_AF-A0A946E7Z6-F1
#
_entry.id   AF-A0A946E7Z6-F1
#
_cell.length_a   1.000
_cell.length_b   1.000
_cell.length_c   1.000
_cell.angle_alpha   90.00
_cell.angle_beta   90.00
_cell.angle_gamma   90.00
#
_symmetry.space_group_name_H-M   'P 1'
#
loop_
_entity.id
_entity.type
_entity.pdbx_description
1 polymer ?
#
loop_
_entity_poly.entity_id
_entity_poly.type
_entity_poly.pdbx_seq_one_letter_code
_entity_poly.pdbx_strand_id
1 'polypeptide(L)'
;MICLLTFHFTCTYFYTAPDTFNSIKLEIISARYINPFFHQYWALFAPNLPDYNVVIEVSEKEGVWRNISHEILENHYSYRITEKGRLALAFTGIARWATWECAVGRVNEKDPEKYQHILKDLCRGYLRMNPTDDLRIRLTKYDLYSAKEGEFIF
;
A
#
# COMPACT_ATOMS: atom_id res chain seq x y z
N MET A 1 3.07 -25.19 -26.54
CA MET A 1 2.08 -24.21 -26.03
C MET A 1 1.73 -24.49 -24.57
N ILE A 2 1.20 -25.67 -24.22
CA ILE A 2 0.83 -26.01 -22.82
C ILE A 2 2.00 -25.85 -21.86
N CYS A 3 3.17 -26.42 -22.14
CA CYS A 3 4.34 -26.31 -21.24
C CYS A 3 4.80 -24.87 -21.01
N LEU A 4 4.72 -24.01 -22.04
CA LEU A 4 5.08 -22.59 -21.93
C LEU A 4 4.08 -21.84 -21.05
N LEU A 5 2.79 -22.12 -21.21
CA LEU A 5 1.74 -21.52 -20.38
C LEU A 5 1.87 -21.99 -18.92
N THR A 6 2.08 -23.29 -18.70
CA THR A 6 2.29 -23.84 -17.35
C THR A 6 3.49 -23.18 -16.69
N PHE A 7 4.61 -23.05 -17.40
CA PHE A 7 5.80 -22.36 -16.90
C PHE A 7 5.50 -20.89 -16.57
N HIS A 8 4.86 -20.16 -17.49
CA HIS A 8 4.50 -18.76 -17.30
C HIS A 8 3.62 -18.55 -16.06
N PHE A 9 2.51 -19.29 -15.95
CA PHE A 9 1.62 -19.16 -14.79
C PHE A 9 2.27 -19.58 -13.47
N THR A 10 3.17 -20.56 -13.50
CA THR A 10 3.94 -20.96 -12.31
C THR A 10 4.88 -19.84 -11.87
N CYS A 11 5.60 -19.22 -12.80
CA CYS A 11 6.43 -18.07 -12.48
C CYS A 11 5.59 -16.88 -12.00
N THR A 12 4.46 -16.58 -12.63
CA THR A 12 3.55 -15.50 -12.19
C THR A 12 3.01 -15.75 -10.77
N TYR A 13 2.68 -17.00 -10.44
CA TYR A 13 2.26 -17.38 -9.08
C TYR A 13 3.38 -17.08 -8.06
N PHE A 14 4.58 -17.62 -8.25
CA PHE A 14 5.69 -17.40 -7.31
C PHE A 14 6.18 -15.96 -7.29
N TYR A 15 5.98 -15.20 -8.36
CA TYR A 15 6.30 -13.78 -8.39
C TYR A 15 5.37 -12.94 -7.50
N THR A 16 4.14 -13.41 -7.26
CA THR A 16 3.09 -12.67 -6.52
C THR A 16 2.65 -13.35 -5.23
N ALA A 17 3.23 -14.50 -4.90
CA ALA A 17 2.93 -15.26 -3.70
C ALA A 17 3.50 -14.57 -2.44
N PRO A 18 2.80 -14.61 -1.30
CA PRO A 18 3.34 -14.09 -0.04
C PRO A 18 4.56 -14.89 0.43
N ASP A 19 5.43 -14.27 1.22
CA ASP A 19 6.65 -14.90 1.76
C ASP A 19 6.38 -16.19 2.53
N THR A 20 5.22 -16.28 3.18
CA THR A 20 4.78 -17.48 3.92
C THR A 20 4.53 -18.70 3.04
N PHE A 21 4.22 -18.49 1.76
CA PHE A 21 3.94 -19.54 0.77
C PHE A 21 5.03 -19.65 -0.30
N ASN A 22 6.12 -18.90 -0.14
CA ASN A 22 7.17 -18.78 -1.14
C ASN A 22 8.54 -19.12 -0.57
N SER A 23 9.53 -19.25 -1.45
CA SER A 23 10.93 -19.35 -1.04
C SER A 23 11.75 -18.30 -1.79
N ILE A 24 12.77 -17.76 -1.13
CA ILE A 24 13.67 -16.74 -1.70
C ILE A 24 14.22 -17.18 -3.07
N LYS A 25 14.54 -18.47 -3.24
CA LYS A 25 15.05 -19.00 -4.51
C LYS A 25 14.01 -18.95 -5.63
N LEU A 26 12.77 -19.36 -5.35
CA LEU A 26 11.68 -19.35 -6.32
C LEU A 26 11.26 -17.92 -6.68
N GLU A 27 11.25 -17.03 -5.69
CA GLU A 27 11.04 -15.60 -5.87
C GLU A 27 12.07 -15.01 -6.83
N ILE A 28 13.38 -15.21 -6.60
CA ILE A 28 14.44 -14.70 -7.48
C ILE A 28 14.29 -15.20 -8.93
N ILE A 29 14.03 -16.51 -9.10
CA ILE A 29 13.89 -17.11 -10.44
C ILE A 29 12.66 -16.53 -11.15
N SER A 30 11.53 -16.51 -10.46
CA SER A 30 10.27 -15.98 -10.98
C SER A 30 10.37 -14.48 -11.30
N ALA A 31 11.00 -13.68 -10.44
CA ALA A 31 11.23 -12.26 -10.62
C ALA A 31 12.10 -11.98 -11.85
N ARG A 32 13.19 -12.72 -12.07
CA ARG A 32 14.03 -12.55 -13.27
C ARG A 32 13.26 -12.79 -14.57
N TYR A 33 12.31 -13.73 -14.56
CA TYR A 33 11.49 -14.03 -15.73
C TYR A 33 10.33 -13.03 -15.91
N ILE A 34 9.56 -12.75 -14.87
CA ILE A 34 8.32 -11.95 -14.95
C ILE A 34 8.58 -10.44 -15.01
N ASN A 35 9.58 -9.93 -14.28
CA ASN A 35 9.82 -8.51 -14.12
C ASN A 35 9.92 -7.73 -15.46
N PRO A 36 10.71 -8.15 -16.46
CA PRO A 36 10.80 -7.41 -17.73
C PRO A 36 9.47 -7.32 -18.48
N PHE A 37 8.63 -8.36 -18.42
CA PHE A 37 7.32 -8.35 -19.11
C PHE A 37 6.23 -7.64 -18.31
N PHE A 38 6.33 -7.61 -16.98
CA PHE A 38 5.30 -7.02 -16.15
C PHE A 38 5.58 -5.53 -15.92
N HIS A 39 6.75 -5.18 -15.40
CA HIS A 39 7.06 -3.81 -14.98
C HIS A 39 7.28 -2.87 -16.15
N GLN A 40 7.83 -3.32 -17.28
CA GLN A 40 7.99 -2.46 -18.45
C GLN A 40 6.64 -1.98 -18.99
N TYR A 41 5.67 -2.88 -19.06
CA TYR A 41 4.33 -2.54 -19.55
C TYR A 41 3.50 -1.84 -18.47
N TRP A 42 3.65 -2.23 -17.21
CA TRP A 42 2.95 -1.60 -16.09
C TRP A 42 3.41 -0.17 -15.84
N ALA A 43 4.71 0.13 -15.99
CA ALA A 43 5.27 1.47 -15.85
C ALA A 43 4.67 2.50 -16.84
N LEU A 44 4.07 2.04 -17.95
CA LEU A 44 3.35 2.90 -18.89
C LEU A 44 1.99 3.36 -18.34
N PHE A 45 1.41 2.61 -17.40
CA PHE A 45 0.08 2.88 -16.83
C PHE A 45 0.15 3.46 -15.41
N ALA A 46 1.18 3.09 -14.64
CA ALA A 46 1.40 3.58 -13.29
C ALA A 46 2.90 3.81 -13.07
N PRO A 47 3.34 5.04 -12.74
CA PRO A 47 4.75 5.30 -12.48
C PRO A 47 5.19 4.53 -11.23
N ASN A 48 6.39 3.96 -11.29
CA ASN A 48 6.99 3.27 -10.16
C ASN A 48 7.29 4.28 -9.06
N LEU A 49 6.49 4.23 -7.99
CA LEU A 49 6.85 4.86 -6.73
C LEU A 49 8.13 4.20 -6.20
N PRO A 50 9.05 4.94 -5.57
CA PRO A 50 10.20 4.32 -4.92
C PRO A 50 9.76 3.35 -3.82
N ASP A 51 10.67 2.47 -3.42
CA ASP A 51 10.40 1.50 -2.36
C ASP A 51 10.52 2.16 -0.97
N TYR A 52 9.38 2.33 -0.33
CA TYR A 52 9.23 2.82 1.04
C TYR A 52 7.99 2.20 1.68
N ASN A 53 7.99 2.15 3.00
CA ASN A 53 6.84 1.73 3.79
C ASN A 53 6.06 2.95 4.27
N VAL A 54 4.75 2.76 4.48
CA VAL A 54 3.87 3.77 5.08
C VAL A 54 3.21 3.18 6.31
N VAL A 55 3.34 3.89 7.43
CA VAL A 55 2.57 3.61 8.64
C VAL A 55 1.38 4.56 8.68
N ILE A 56 0.20 4.00 8.91
CA ILE A 56 -1.07 4.68 9.04
C ILE A 56 -1.47 4.67 10.51
N GLU A 57 -1.55 5.85 11.12
CA GLU A 57 -2.04 6.05 12.47
C GLU A 57 -3.31 6.91 12.46
N VAL A 58 -4.21 6.62 13.39
CA VAL A 58 -5.47 7.35 13.56
C VAL A 58 -5.63 7.85 14.99
N SER A 59 -6.28 8.99 15.15
CA SER A 59 -6.52 9.62 16.45
C SER A 59 -7.95 10.15 16.50
N GLU A 60 -8.76 9.60 17.41
CA GLU A 60 -10.15 10.05 17.70
C GLU A 60 -10.18 11.16 18.77
N LYS A 61 -9.15 11.18 19.62
CA LYS A 61 -8.95 12.18 20.67
C LYS A 61 -7.54 12.73 20.54
N GLU A 62 -7.39 14.01 20.79
CA GLU A 62 -6.11 14.70 20.67
C GLU A 62 -5.03 14.03 21.55
N GLY A 63 -3.97 13.55 20.90
CA GLY A 63 -2.78 12.98 21.58
C GLY A 63 -2.74 11.45 21.70
N VAL A 64 -3.80 10.71 21.32
CA VAL A 64 -3.80 9.23 21.35
C VAL A 64 -3.83 8.68 19.92
N TRP A 65 -2.67 8.24 19.45
CA TRP A 65 -2.50 7.64 18.12
C TRP A 65 -2.55 6.12 18.19
N ARG A 66 -3.39 5.52 17.34
CA ARG A 66 -3.48 4.07 17.14
C ARG A 66 -2.96 3.73 15.75
N ASN A 67 -1.93 2.88 15.69
CA ASN A 67 -1.45 2.31 14.43
C ASN A 67 -2.44 1.25 13.93
N ILE A 68 -2.91 1.41 12.69
CA ILE A 68 -3.87 0.50 12.04
C ILE A 68 -3.26 -0.26 10.86
N SER A 69 -2.01 0.04 10.50
CA SER A 69 -1.31 -0.51 9.33
C SER A 69 -1.20 -2.02 9.36
N HIS A 70 -0.86 -2.59 10.53
CA HIS A 70 -0.69 -4.03 10.69
C HIS A 70 -2.01 -4.76 10.48
N GLU A 71 -3.09 -4.25 11.07
CA GLU A 71 -4.43 -4.82 10.94
C GLU A 71 -4.89 -4.79 9.46
N ILE A 72 -4.64 -3.69 8.75
CA ILE A 72 -4.96 -3.56 7.31
C ILE A 72 -4.18 -4.57 6.48
N LEU A 73 -2.89 -4.75 6.79
CA LEU A 73 -2.02 -5.69 6.09
C LEU A 73 -2.45 -7.14 6.32
N GLU A 74 -2.73 -7.53 7.56
CA GLU A 74 -3.24 -8.86 7.90
C GLU A 74 -4.58 -9.14 7.23
N ASN A 75 -5.48 -8.14 7.20
CA ASN A 75 -6.75 -8.27 6.50
C ASN A 75 -6.58 -8.35 4.98
N HIS A 76 -5.63 -7.62 4.38
CA HIS A 76 -5.31 -7.76 2.96
C HIS A 76 -4.88 -9.20 2.64
N TYR A 77 -3.99 -9.78 3.43
CA TYR A 77 -3.53 -11.15 3.21
C TYR A 77 -4.61 -12.19 3.46
N SER A 78 -5.39 -12.04 4.54
CA SER A 78 -6.44 -12.98 4.92
C SER A 78 -7.62 -12.98 3.95
N TYR A 79 -7.93 -11.82 3.35
CA TYR A 79 -9.11 -11.61 2.51
C TYR A 79 -8.77 -11.31 1.04
N ARG A 80 -7.55 -11.64 0.59
CA ARG A 80 -6.97 -11.26 -0.71
C ARG A 80 -7.87 -11.48 -1.93
N ILE A 81 -8.64 -12.57 -1.93
CA ILE A 81 -9.53 -12.95 -3.04
C ILE A 81 -10.94 -12.33 -2.95
N THR A 82 -11.26 -11.68 -1.84
CA THR A 82 -12.57 -11.07 -1.60
C THR A 82 -12.53 -9.56 -1.83
N GLU A 83 -13.71 -8.94 -1.82
CA GLU A 83 -13.85 -7.48 -1.93
C GLU A 83 -13.10 -6.74 -0.81
N LYS A 84 -13.04 -7.32 0.40
CA LYS A 84 -12.32 -6.73 1.54
C LYS A 84 -10.81 -6.62 1.28
N GLY A 85 -10.22 -7.64 0.66
CA GLY A 85 -8.80 -7.62 0.27
C GLY A 85 -8.51 -6.56 -0.79
N ARG A 86 -9.46 -6.32 -1.71
CA ARG A 86 -9.36 -5.25 -2.72
C ARG A 86 -9.46 -3.86 -2.10
N LEU A 87 -10.35 -3.66 -1.13
CA LEU A 87 -10.46 -2.40 -0.40
C LEU A 87 -9.18 -2.10 0.41
N ALA A 88 -8.63 -3.10 1.10
CA ALA A 88 -7.38 -2.95 1.81
C ALA A 88 -6.22 -2.58 0.87
N LEU A 89 -6.17 -3.18 -0.33
CA LEU A 89 -5.16 -2.84 -1.35
C LEU A 89 -5.34 -1.42 -1.91
N ALA A 90 -6.58 -1.00 -2.18
CA ALA A 90 -6.86 0.35 -2.65
C ALA A 90 -6.47 1.39 -1.59
N PHE A 91 -6.77 1.10 -0.32
CA PHE A 91 -6.41 1.99 0.78
C PHE A 91 -4.90 2.14 0.93
N THR A 92 -4.14 1.04 0.96
CA THR A 92 -2.67 1.11 1.03
C THR A 92 -2.06 1.81 -0.19
N GLY A 93 -2.62 1.61 -1.38
CA GLY A 93 -2.22 2.31 -2.60
C GLY A 93 -2.42 3.84 -2.51
N ILE A 94 -3.59 4.28 -2.04
CA ILE A 94 -3.90 5.72 -1.87
C ILE A 94 -3.01 6.34 -0.80
N ALA A 95 -2.84 5.68 0.35
CA ALA A 95 -1.96 6.15 1.42
C ALA A 95 -0.52 6.29 0.90
N ARG A 96 0.00 5.26 0.22
CA ARG A 96 1.34 5.28 -0.36
C ARG A 96 1.50 6.43 -1.36
N TRP A 97 0.54 6.60 -2.27
CA TRP A 97 0.57 7.68 -3.27
C TRP A 97 0.49 9.08 -2.65
N ALA A 98 -0.40 9.28 -1.67
CA ALA A 98 -0.54 10.54 -0.95
C ALA A 98 0.77 10.94 -0.25
N THR A 99 1.39 9.99 0.47
CA THR A 99 2.68 10.20 1.13
C THR A 99 3.78 10.60 0.15
N TRP A 100 3.83 9.99 -1.03
CA TRP A 100 4.81 10.35 -2.06
C TRP A 100 4.61 11.78 -2.57
N GLU A 101 3.38 12.11 -2.96
CA GLU A 101 3.05 13.42 -3.52
C GLU A 101 3.31 14.55 -2.51
N CYS A 102 3.07 14.31 -1.22
CA CYS A 102 3.47 15.24 -0.15
C CYS A 102 4.99 15.32 -0.03
N ALA A 103 5.70 14.18 0.00
CA ALA A 103 7.16 14.15 0.13
C ALA A 103 7.91 14.84 -1.02
N VAL A 104 7.36 14.84 -2.23
CA VAL A 104 7.94 15.55 -3.39
C VAL A 104 7.41 16.98 -3.56
N GLY A 105 6.58 17.48 -2.63
CA GLY A 105 6.03 18.83 -2.64
C GLY A 105 4.99 19.10 -3.72
N ARG A 106 4.39 18.06 -4.32
CA ARG A 106 3.30 18.19 -5.31
C ARG A 106 1.94 18.44 -4.67
N VAL A 107 1.77 17.97 -3.45
CA VAL A 107 0.68 18.37 -2.56
C VAL A 107 1.31 19.16 -1.43
N ASN A 108 0.79 20.36 -1.20
CA ASN A 108 1.22 21.17 -0.07
C ASN A 108 0.82 20.43 1.20
N GLU A 109 1.77 20.17 2.09
CA GLU A 109 1.50 19.59 3.42
C GLU A 109 0.47 20.42 4.21
N LYS A 110 0.32 21.71 3.86
CA LYS A 110 -0.66 22.64 4.43
C LYS A 110 -1.99 22.70 3.67
N ASP A 111 -2.11 22.04 2.53
CA ASP A 111 -3.36 21.87 1.78
C ASP A 111 -3.65 20.37 1.52
N PRO A 112 -3.90 19.59 2.58
CA PRO A 112 -4.11 18.15 2.50
C PRO A 112 -5.47 17.75 1.89
N GLU A 113 -6.33 18.71 1.51
CA GLU A 113 -7.74 18.46 1.13
C GLU A 113 -7.89 17.37 0.06
N LYS A 114 -6.97 17.32 -0.90
CA LYS A 114 -6.99 16.37 -2.02
C LYS A 114 -7.11 14.91 -1.57
N TYR A 115 -6.41 14.52 -0.51
CA TYR A 115 -6.43 13.15 0.00
C TYR A 115 -7.14 13.01 1.34
N GLN A 116 -7.31 14.12 2.08
CA GLN A 116 -7.88 14.12 3.42
C GLN A 116 -9.26 13.48 3.48
N HIS A 117 -10.18 13.88 2.60
CA HIS A 117 -11.54 13.32 2.57
C HIS A 117 -11.54 11.81 2.31
N ILE A 118 -10.81 11.39 1.26
CA ILE A 118 -10.75 9.99 0.85
C ILE A 118 -10.10 9.12 1.93
N LEU A 119 -8.98 9.56 2.52
CA LEU A 119 -8.30 8.83 3.59
C LEU A 119 -9.19 8.74 4.84
N LYS A 120 -9.88 9.83 5.22
CA LYS A 120 -10.82 9.82 6.35
C LYS A 120 -11.98 8.86 6.13
N ASP A 121 -12.58 8.87 4.95
CA ASP A 121 -13.70 7.98 4.65
C ASP A 121 -13.26 6.50 4.61
N LEU A 122 -12.08 6.21 4.06
CA LEU A 122 -11.51 4.86 4.08
C LEU A 122 -11.22 4.39 5.51
N CYS A 123 -10.59 5.23 6.34
CA CYS A 123 -10.34 4.92 7.76
C CYS A 123 -11.65 4.71 8.52
N ARG A 124 -12.66 5.58 8.34
CA ARG A 124 -13.97 5.44 9.00
C ARG A 124 -14.67 4.15 8.59
N GLY A 125 -14.68 3.84 7.29
CA GLY A 125 -15.25 2.59 6.79
C GLY A 125 -14.55 1.36 7.35
N TYR A 126 -13.21 1.42 7.46
CA TYR A 126 -12.40 0.33 8.02
C TYR A 126 -12.64 0.14 9.53
N LEU A 127 -12.65 1.24 10.28
CA LEU A 127 -12.83 1.27 11.74
C LEU A 127 -14.29 1.18 12.17
N ARG A 128 -15.23 1.18 11.22
CA ARG A 128 -16.69 1.21 11.46
C ARG A 128 -17.11 2.41 12.32
N MET A 129 -16.47 3.55 12.09
CA MET A 129 -16.78 4.81 12.78
C MET A 129 -17.95 5.54 12.13
N ASN A 130 -18.57 6.48 12.86
CA ASN A 130 -19.59 7.34 12.29
C ASN A 130 -18.94 8.41 11.40
N PRO A 131 -19.64 8.88 10.33
CA PRO A 131 -19.14 9.94 9.46
C PRO A 131 -18.83 11.26 10.19
N THR A 132 -19.51 11.50 11.30
CA THR A 132 -19.41 12.73 12.10
C THR A 132 -18.28 12.68 13.13
N ASP A 133 -17.64 11.54 13.34
CA ASP A 133 -16.57 11.42 14.31
C ASP A 133 -15.35 12.20 13.83
N ASP A 134 -14.78 13.02 14.74
CA ASP A 134 -13.54 13.71 14.48
C ASP A 134 -12.42 12.67 14.37
N LEU A 135 -11.73 12.69 13.24
CA LEU A 135 -10.71 11.72 12.90
C LEU A 135 -9.53 12.45 12.29
N ARG A 136 -8.38 12.29 12.93
CA ARG A 136 -7.10 12.73 12.41
C ARG A 136 -6.32 11.51 11.94
N ILE A 137 -5.66 11.63 10.80
CA ILE A 137 -4.87 10.57 10.19
C ILE A 137 -3.43 11.06 10.11
N ARG A 138 -2.49 10.23 10.53
CA ARG A 138 -1.07 10.45 10.32
C ARG A 138 -0.54 9.36 9.41
N LEU A 139 0.14 9.77 8.35
CA LEU A 139 0.91 8.90 7.48
C LEU A 139 2.40 9.16 7.72
N THR A 140 3.14 8.12 8.08
CA THR A 140 4.59 8.20 8.28
C THR A 140 5.30 7.39 7.21
N LYS A 141 6.14 8.07 6.42
CA LYS A 141 6.98 7.48 5.39
C LYS A 141 8.26 6.93 6.00
N TYR A 142 8.58 5.68 5.71
CA TYR A 142 9.86 5.04 6.04
C TYR A 142 10.58 4.65 4.75
N ASP A 143 11.61 5.40 4.37
CA ASP A 143 12.48 5.01 3.26
C ASP A 143 13.33 3.78 3.65
N LEU A 144 13.31 2.74 2.81
CA LEU A 144 14.03 1.49 3.09
C LEU A 144 15.57 1.65 3.12
N TYR A 145 16.07 2.74 2.55
CA TYR A 145 17.50 3.00 2.34
C TYR A 145 18.01 4.26 3.04
N SER A 146 17.12 5.08 3.61
CA SER A 146 17.48 6.32 4.29
C SER A 146 16.58 6.47 5.50
N ALA A 147 17.14 6.65 6.70
CA ALA A 147 16.40 6.81 7.94
C ALA A 147 15.61 8.13 8.04
N LYS A 148 15.22 8.73 6.92
CA LYS A 148 14.38 9.93 6.90
C LYS A 148 12.92 9.53 7.06
N GLU A 149 12.35 9.99 8.16
CA GLU A 149 10.92 9.97 8.43
C GLU A 149 10.28 11.21 7.81
N GLY A 150 9.25 11.01 6.99
CA GLY A 150 8.34 12.08 6.57
C GLY A 150 6.99 11.86 7.23
N GLU A 151 6.56 12.76 8.10
CA GLU A 151 5.25 12.70 8.76
C GLU A 151 4.26 13.66 8.10
N PHE A 152 3.08 13.14 7.75
CA PHE A 152 2.04 13.89 7.07
C PHE A 152 0.72 13.71 7.81
N ILE A 153 0.10 14.81 8.25
CA ILE A 153 -1.14 14.79 9.03
C ILE A 153 -2.30 15.29 8.14
N PHE A 154 -3.38 14.52 8.12
CA PHE A 154 -4.61 14.75 7.37
C PHE A 154 -5.83 14.79 8.32
#